data_AF-A0A396QK16-F1
#
_entry.id   AF-A0A396QK16-F1
#
_cell.length_a   1.000
_cell.length_b   1.000
_cell.length_c   1.000
_cell.angle_alpha   90.00
_cell.angle_beta   90.00
_cell.angle_gamma   90.00
#
_symmetry.space_group_name_H-M   'P 1'
#
loop_
_entity.id
_entity.type
_entity.pdbx_description
1 polymer ?
#
loop_
_entity_poly.entity_id
_entity_poly.type
_entity_poly.pdbx_seq_one_letter_code
_entity_poly.pdbx_strand_id
1 'polypeptide(L)'
;MSKIDDITRESWIMNTFPEWGTWLNEEIENEEVKPGTVAMWWLGCTGVWFKTPGGCNISVDLWCGNGKRTHGDGRMKVGHQMANMCGARAMQPNLRAVPF
;
A
#
# COMPACT_ATOMS: atom_id res chain seq x y z
N MET A 1 -32.26 16.61 -8.84
CA MET A 1 -31.48 16.21 -7.65
C MET A 1 -30.12 16.89 -7.74
N SER A 2 -29.61 17.38 -6.62
CA SER A 2 -28.29 18.02 -6.58
C SER A 2 -27.21 16.94 -6.55
N LYS A 3 -25.99 17.25 -7.02
CA LYS A 3 -24.86 16.30 -6.97
C LYS A 3 -24.54 15.82 -5.54
N ILE A 4 -24.89 16.62 -4.53
CA ILE A 4 -24.66 16.28 -3.11
C ILE A 4 -25.54 15.09 -2.70
N ASP A 5 -26.75 14.99 -3.26
CA ASP A 5 -27.73 13.96 -2.89
C ASP A 5 -27.28 12.56 -3.33
N ASP A 6 -26.40 12.47 -4.35
CA ASP A 6 -25.91 11.20 -4.92
C ASP A 6 -24.57 10.74 -4.33
N ILE A 7 -23.92 11.57 -3.50
CA ILE A 7 -22.62 11.24 -2.91
C ILE A 7 -22.84 10.38 -1.67
N THR A 8 -22.22 9.20 -1.66
CA THR A 8 -22.12 8.32 -0.50
C THR A 8 -20.67 8.20 -0.08
N ARG A 9 -20.44 7.68 1.13
CA ARG A 9 -19.07 7.38 1.60
C ARG A 9 -18.37 6.42 0.63
N GLU A 10 -19.10 5.42 0.14
CA GLU A 10 -18.58 4.39 -0.75
C GLU A 10 -18.27 4.95 -2.12
N SER A 11 -19.16 5.78 -2.70
CA SER A 11 -18.90 6.40 -4.00
C SER A 11 -17.72 7.38 -3.92
N TRP A 12 -17.57 8.12 -2.81
CA TRP A 12 -16.40 8.97 -2.60
C TRP A 12 -15.10 8.14 -2.55
N ILE A 13 -15.06 7.06 -1.76
CA ILE A 13 -13.87 6.20 -1.64
C ILE A 13 -13.49 5.61 -3.00
N MET A 14 -14.44 5.02 -3.72
CA MET A 14 -14.18 4.35 -4.99
C MET A 14 -13.78 5.31 -6.12
N ASN A 15 -14.14 6.59 -6.01
CA ASN A 15 -13.76 7.62 -6.98
C ASN A 15 -12.45 8.35 -6.61
N THR A 16 -11.88 8.08 -5.44
CA THR A 16 -10.73 8.85 -4.91
C THR A 16 -9.47 8.00 -4.76
N PHE A 17 -9.61 6.72 -4.40
CA PHE A 17 -8.47 5.85 -4.08
C PHE A 17 -8.31 4.71 -5.11
N PRO A 18 -7.09 4.20 -5.33
CA PRO A 18 -5.81 4.65 -4.75
C PRO A 18 -5.40 6.05 -5.23
N GLU A 19 -4.62 6.77 -4.43
CA GLU A 19 -4.26 8.17 -4.65
C GLU A 19 -3.63 8.42 -6.03
N TRP A 20 -2.89 7.46 -6.57
CA TRP A 20 -2.22 7.59 -7.87
C TRP A 20 -2.99 6.97 -9.03
N GLY A 21 -4.15 6.36 -8.78
CA GLY A 21 -4.92 5.66 -9.80
C GLY A 21 -4.06 4.65 -10.57
N THR A 22 -3.90 4.85 -11.87
CA THR A 22 -3.07 4.02 -12.77
C THR A 22 -1.77 4.68 -13.20
N TRP A 23 -1.41 5.86 -12.67
CA TRP A 23 -0.25 6.64 -13.14
C TRP A 23 1.04 5.81 -13.15
N LEU A 24 1.35 5.15 -12.03
CA LEU A 24 2.57 4.34 -11.91
C LEU A 24 2.49 3.05 -12.73
N ASN A 25 1.30 2.49 -12.92
CA ASN A 25 1.12 1.33 -13.78
C ASN A 25 1.51 1.68 -15.22
N GLU A 26 0.99 2.79 -15.73
CA GLU A 26 1.30 3.30 -17.07
C GLU A 26 2.80 3.62 -17.21
N GLU A 27 3.42 4.23 -16.19
CA GLU A 27 4.86 4.51 -16.19
C GLU A 27 5.70 3.22 -16.28
N ILE A 28 5.39 2.22 -15.45
CA ILE A 28 6.07 0.92 -15.45
C ILE A 28 5.91 0.21 -16.79
N GLU A 29 4.71 0.24 -17.38
CA GLU A 29 4.44 -0.39 -18.68
C GLU A 29 5.25 0.26 -19.80
N ASN A 30 5.32 1.59 -19.82
CA ASN A 30 6.01 2.37 -20.85
C ASN A 30 7.54 2.39 -20.71
N GLU A 31 8.11 2.05 -19.56
CA GLU A 31 9.56 2.10 -19.35
C GLU A 31 10.32 1.10 -20.23
N GLU A 32 11.24 1.59 -21.07
CA GLU A 32 12.12 0.79 -21.91
C GLU A 32 13.50 0.59 -21.24
N VAL A 33 13.66 -0.54 -20.54
CA VAL A 33 14.89 -0.82 -19.79
C VAL A 33 16.05 -1.15 -20.74
N LYS A 34 17.15 -0.39 -20.63
CA LYS A 34 18.32 -0.49 -21.52
C LYS A 34 19.15 -1.76 -21.24
N PRO A 35 19.83 -2.34 -22.26
CA PRO A 35 20.74 -3.46 -22.05
C PRO A 35 21.79 -3.17 -20.96
N GLY A 36 22.00 -4.13 -20.05
CA GLY A 36 22.94 -4.01 -18.93
C GLY A 36 22.40 -3.24 -17.73
N THR A 37 21.12 -2.85 -17.70
CA THR A 37 20.49 -2.17 -16.56
C THR A 37 19.25 -2.91 -16.04
N VAL A 38 18.72 -2.43 -14.92
CA VAL A 38 17.43 -2.85 -14.33
C VAL A 38 16.71 -1.58 -13.88
N ALA A 39 15.40 -1.49 -14.13
CA ALA A 39 14.56 -0.44 -13.59
C ALA A 39 13.82 -0.94 -12.35
N MET A 40 13.65 -0.07 -11.36
CA MET A 40 13.03 -0.39 -10.08
C MET A 40 12.11 0.73 -9.61
N TRP A 41 10.95 0.37 -9.07
CA TRP A 41 10.03 1.31 -8.43
C TRP A 41 9.75 0.88 -7.01
N TRP A 42 9.88 1.82 -6.08
CA TRP A 42 9.50 1.59 -4.70
C TRP A 42 8.01 1.80 -4.54
N LEU A 43 7.31 0.73 -4.15
CA LEU A 43 5.86 0.68 -3.96
C LEU A 43 5.47 0.96 -2.50
N GLY A 44 6.40 1.48 -1.68
CA GLY A 44 6.17 1.72 -0.26
C GLY A 44 6.37 0.47 0.62
N CYS A 45 6.60 0.71 1.92
CA CYS A 45 7.14 -0.29 2.85
C CYS A 45 8.42 -0.93 2.29
N THR A 46 8.39 -2.21 1.96
CA THR A 46 9.49 -2.95 1.31
C THR A 46 9.09 -3.45 -0.08
N GLY A 47 7.92 -3.03 -0.58
CA GLY A 47 7.40 -3.42 -1.87
C GLY A 47 8.23 -2.79 -2.99
N VAL A 48 8.73 -3.60 -3.92
CA VAL A 48 9.52 -3.12 -5.06
C VAL A 48 9.06 -3.82 -6.33
N TRP A 49 8.84 -3.03 -7.38
CA TRP A 49 8.69 -3.53 -8.74
C TRP A 49 10.04 -3.52 -9.45
N PHE A 50 10.36 -4.58 -10.19
CA PHE A 50 11.53 -4.68 -11.03
C PHE A 50 11.11 -4.91 -12.48
N LYS A 51 11.79 -4.23 -13.42
CA LYS A 51 11.68 -4.49 -14.85
C LYS A 51 13.08 -4.66 -15.45
N THR A 52 13.23 -5.68 -16.30
CA THR A 52 14.50 -6.01 -16.97
C THR A 52 14.44 -5.70 -18.47
N PRO A 53 15.59 -5.63 -19.17
CA PRO A 53 15.62 -5.32 -20.61
C PRO A 53 14.88 -6.34 -21.50
N GLY A 54 14.75 -7.59 -21.04
CA GLY A 54 13.99 -8.64 -21.74
C GLY A 54 12.47 -8.57 -21.50
N GLY A 55 11.97 -7.51 -20.86
CA GLY A 55 10.55 -7.35 -20.53
C GLY A 55 10.08 -8.19 -19.34
N CYS A 56 10.97 -8.88 -18.62
CA CYS A 56 10.60 -9.56 -17.38
C CYS A 56 10.24 -8.53 -16.31
N ASN A 57 9.09 -8.73 -15.66
CA ASN A 57 8.55 -7.92 -14.59
C ASN A 57 8.38 -8.76 -13.31
N ILE A 58 8.83 -8.24 -12.17
CA ILE A 58 8.78 -8.94 -10.88
C ILE A 58 8.28 -7.98 -9.81
N SER A 59 7.32 -8.44 -9.01
CA SER A 59 6.89 -7.76 -7.79
C SER A 59 7.45 -8.49 -6.57
N VAL A 60 8.12 -7.75 -5.69
CA VAL A 60 8.68 -8.27 -4.43
C VAL A 60 8.02 -7.53 -3.27
N ASP A 61 7.49 -8.26 -2.29
CA ASP A 61 6.92 -7.74 -1.04
C ASP A 61 5.86 -6.62 -1.21
N LEU A 62 5.11 -6.65 -2.31
CA LEU A 62 4.03 -5.69 -2.54
C LEU A 62 2.98 -5.78 -1.42
N TRP A 63 2.83 -4.69 -0.68
CA TRP A 63 1.91 -4.60 0.44
C TRP A 63 0.88 -3.49 0.21
N CYS A 64 -0.33 -3.88 -0.20
CA CYS A 64 -1.45 -2.95 -0.38
C CYS A 64 -2.32 -2.79 0.89
N GLY A 65 -1.75 -3.03 2.07
CA GLY A 65 -2.45 -2.95 3.36
C GLY A 65 -2.38 -1.57 4.00
N ASN A 66 -2.94 -1.43 5.21
CA ASN A 66 -2.85 -0.20 6.00
C ASN A 66 -2.63 -0.51 7.49
N GLY A 67 -2.42 0.54 8.29
CA GLY A 67 -2.23 0.44 9.73
C GLY A 67 -3.55 0.37 10.51
N LYS A 68 -3.50 0.74 11.81
CA LYS A 68 -4.72 0.83 12.62
C LYS A 68 -5.69 1.89 12.07
N ARG A 69 -7.00 1.59 12.12
CA ARG A 69 -8.11 2.48 11.75
C ARG A 69 -9.08 2.78 12.91
N THR A 70 -8.89 2.11 14.04
CA THR A 70 -9.67 2.27 15.28
C THR A 70 -8.83 1.82 16.47
N HIS A 71 -9.14 2.32 17.66
CA HIS A 71 -8.49 1.93 18.92
C HIS A 71 -8.97 0.56 19.44
N GLY A 72 -10.10 0.04 18.96
CA GLY A 72 -10.64 -1.26 19.39
C GLY A 72 -10.80 -1.36 20.91
N ASP A 73 -10.31 -2.45 21.50
CA ASP A 73 -10.25 -2.69 22.95
C ASP A 73 -8.98 -2.14 23.61
N GLY A 74 -8.15 -1.40 22.86
CA GLY A 74 -6.90 -0.81 23.31
C GLY A 74 -5.76 -1.81 23.54
N ARG A 75 -5.90 -3.08 23.15
CA ARG A 75 -4.90 -4.13 23.42
C ARG A 75 -4.32 -4.77 22.15
N MET A 76 -3.09 -5.25 22.27
CA MET A 76 -2.52 -6.16 21.26
C MET A 76 -3.18 -7.54 21.36
N LYS A 77 -3.27 -8.23 20.23
CA LYS A 77 -3.77 -9.61 20.20
C LYS A 77 -2.84 -10.54 20.99
N VAL A 78 -3.41 -11.56 21.63
CA VAL A 78 -2.65 -12.63 22.29
C VAL A 78 -1.74 -13.30 21.25
N GLY A 79 -0.47 -13.50 21.58
CA GLY A 79 0.54 -14.07 20.68
C GLY A 79 1.14 -13.10 19.66
N HIS A 80 0.75 -11.81 19.66
CA HIS A 80 1.37 -10.81 18.79
C HIS A 80 2.88 -10.71 19.06
N GLN A 81 3.70 -10.70 18.00
CA GLN A 81 5.15 -10.75 18.10
C GLN A 81 5.73 -9.63 18.97
N MET A 82 5.21 -8.41 18.89
CA MET A 82 5.68 -7.31 19.77
C MET A 82 5.37 -7.57 21.24
N ALA A 83 4.22 -8.19 21.55
CA ALA A 83 3.85 -8.53 22.92
C ALA A 83 4.75 -9.63 23.51
N ASN A 84 5.23 -10.55 22.66
CA ASN A 84 6.17 -11.61 23.04
C ASN A 84 7.59 -11.06 23.22
N MET A 85 8.02 -10.12 22.37
CA MET A 85 9.38 -9.56 22.43
C MET A 85 9.60 -8.63 23.63
N CYS A 86 8.63 -7.78 23.98
CA CYS A 86 8.84 -6.75 25.01
C CYS A 86 7.86 -6.82 26.20
N GLY A 87 6.96 -7.80 26.24
CA GLY A 87 5.97 -7.93 27.32
C GLY A 87 4.84 -6.89 27.30
N ALA A 88 4.80 -5.99 26.31
CA ALA A 88 3.73 -5.00 26.19
C ALA A 88 2.37 -5.64 25.91
N ARG A 89 1.29 -4.98 26.35
CA ARG A 89 -0.10 -5.42 26.13
C ARG A 89 -0.99 -4.34 25.50
N ALA A 90 -0.62 -3.07 25.64
CA ALA A 90 -1.31 -1.96 24.99
C ALA A 90 -1.19 -2.06 23.46
N MET A 91 -2.21 -1.60 22.75
CA MET A 91 -2.21 -1.58 21.29
C MET A 91 -1.02 -0.77 20.75
N GLN A 92 -0.30 -1.34 19.79
CA GLN A 92 0.75 -0.61 19.08
C GLN A 92 0.11 0.46 18.18
N PRO A 93 0.53 1.74 18.27
CA PRO A 93 0.00 2.82 17.45
C PRO A 93 0.64 2.85 16.05
N ASN A 94 0.72 1.69 15.38
CA ASN A 94 1.26 1.59 14.03
C ASN A 94 0.21 2.04 13.00
N LEU A 95 0.05 3.36 12.90
CA LEU A 95 -0.72 4.02 11.85
C LEU A 95 0.08 3.97 10.55
N ARG A 96 -0.61 3.66 9.44
CA ARG A 96 -0.06 3.78 8.09
C ARG A 96 -1.23 4.15 7.18
N ALA A 97 -1.12 5.31 6.56
CA ALA A 97 -2.15 5.86 5.69
C ALA A 97 -2.08 5.30 4.26
N VAL A 98 -0.94 4.72 3.85
CA VAL A 98 -0.60 4.51 2.43
C VAL A 98 -0.33 3.03 2.15
N PRO A 99 -0.87 2.52 1.04
CA PRO A 99 -0.13 2.37 -0.20
C PRO A 99 -0.77 3.22 -1.32
N PHE A 100 0.09 3.64 -2.24
CA PHE A 100 -0.11 4.44 -3.46
C PHE A 100 -1.47 4.31 -4.15
#